data_AF-A0AAW1UK71-F1
#
_entry.id   AF-A0AAW1UK71-F1
#
_cell.length_a   1.000
_cell.length_b   1.000
_cell.length_c   1.000
_cell.angle_alpha   90.00
_cell.angle_beta   90.00
_cell.angle_gamma   90.00
#
_symmetry.space_group_name_H-M   'P 1'
#
loop_
_entity.id
_entity.type
_entity.pdbx_description
1 polymer ?
#
loop_
_entity_poly.entity_id
_entity_poly.type
_entity_poly.pdbx_seq_one_letter_code
_entity_poly.pdbx_strand_id
1 'polypeptide(L)'
;MKFDKVEERIENVNEQIEEVREKQEEKIGHLEQKFKTEIKKKIEEMNQKQSEQINCMIHEINKNKLEINPMNIMNDNSQKFDGYPRKLHPKKFIKDLKTKLKYILNWEDQKSFIKTQLSSSAFLWFNSREDNITNLEEFEKKLMDYFWGNVHQNKSRHELFWGKFDYTRNKNLCDYAMNVYNMSKHLEPVIPEESIIKCLSKHFGKEVENHILYNQINNLDVFMEYLLEIEGNLRTNNWRGNNDFHDNYNRNNKYINQNRGYNNRRYGNNNYEQGTLRNQEQSKEISMENNQKSEGKRYLNMACQQEMDFQQPSTSKQSEMTQNF
;
A
#
# COMPACT_ATOMS: atom_id res chain seq x y z
N MET A 1 76.40 91.21 -7.60
CA MET A 1 77.36 90.31 -8.29
C MET A 1 77.40 88.87 -7.78
N LYS A 2 77.40 88.55 -6.46
CA LYS A 2 77.25 87.14 -6.02
C LYS A 2 75.80 86.65 -5.94
N PHE A 3 74.84 87.55 -5.72
CA PHE A 3 73.40 87.22 -5.64
C PHE A 3 72.78 86.93 -7.02
N ASP A 4 73.14 87.70 -8.04
CA ASP A 4 72.58 87.56 -9.40
C ASP A 4 72.87 86.17 -10.03
N LYS A 5 74.05 85.59 -9.74
CA LYS A 5 74.41 84.22 -10.16
C LYS A 5 73.68 83.12 -9.40
N VAL A 6 73.13 83.42 -8.23
CA VAL A 6 72.37 82.48 -7.42
C VAL A 6 70.92 82.44 -7.90
N GLU A 7 70.33 83.59 -8.24
CA GLU A 7 68.99 83.67 -8.84
C GLU A 7 68.91 82.94 -10.19
N GLU A 8 69.86 83.19 -11.10
CA GLU A 8 69.91 82.51 -12.40
C GLU A 8 70.04 80.97 -12.26
N ARG A 9 70.76 80.51 -11.22
CA ARG A 9 70.87 79.09 -10.90
C ARG A 9 69.58 78.51 -10.32
N ILE A 10 68.86 79.28 -9.50
CA ILE A 10 67.57 78.87 -8.95
C ILE A 10 66.54 78.73 -10.09
N GLU A 11 66.54 79.67 -11.03
CA GLU A 11 65.61 79.67 -12.16
C GLU A 11 65.84 78.47 -13.09
N ASN A 12 67.09 78.18 -13.45
CA ASN A 12 67.45 76.98 -14.24
C ASN A 12 67.11 75.67 -13.52
N VAL A 13 67.32 75.60 -12.20
CA VAL A 13 66.95 74.41 -11.41
C VAL A 13 65.44 74.23 -11.37
N ASN A 14 64.66 75.31 -11.26
CA ASN A 14 63.20 75.24 -11.30
C ASN A 14 62.68 74.76 -12.65
N GLU A 15 63.29 75.22 -13.75
CA GLU A 15 62.94 74.79 -15.10
C GLU A 15 63.22 73.29 -15.30
N GLN A 16 64.36 72.80 -14.80
CA GLN A 16 64.68 71.36 -14.80
C GLN A 16 63.73 70.54 -13.91
N ILE A 17 63.29 71.09 -12.77
CA ILE A 17 62.32 70.43 -11.89
C ILE A 17 60.99 70.26 -12.62
N GLU A 18 60.52 71.28 -13.37
CA GLU A 18 59.27 71.14 -14.11
C GLU A 18 59.37 70.20 -15.32
N GLU A 19 60.48 70.22 -16.05
CA GLU A 19 60.68 69.27 -17.14
C GLU A 19 60.72 67.81 -16.63
N VAL A 20 61.26 67.59 -15.43
CA VAL A 20 61.24 66.27 -14.77
C VAL A 20 59.83 65.91 -14.30
N ARG A 21 59.04 66.86 -13.80
CA ARG A 21 57.64 66.63 -13.38
C ARG A 21 56.76 66.25 -14.55
N GLU A 22 56.79 66.98 -15.67
CA GLU A 22 56.01 66.63 -16.86
C GLU A 22 56.34 65.21 -17.36
N LYS A 23 57.63 64.87 -17.45
CA LYS A 23 58.07 63.51 -17.85
C LYS A 23 57.63 62.42 -16.86
N GLN A 24 57.44 62.76 -15.59
CA GLN A 24 56.93 61.81 -14.59
C GLN A 24 55.41 61.66 -14.71
N GLU A 25 54.67 62.75 -14.90
CA GLU A 25 53.21 62.73 -15.09
C GLU A 25 52.82 61.94 -16.35
N GLU A 26 53.53 62.12 -17.46
CA GLU A 26 53.31 61.33 -18.68
C GLU A 26 53.52 59.83 -18.45
N LYS A 27 54.59 59.45 -17.72
CA LYS A 27 54.87 58.05 -17.37
C LYS A 27 53.80 57.46 -16.46
N ILE A 28 53.33 58.23 -15.48
CA ILE A 28 52.24 57.83 -14.58
C ILE A 28 50.97 57.60 -15.40
N GLY A 29 50.59 58.54 -16.27
CA GLY A 29 49.43 58.40 -17.15
C GLY A 29 49.50 57.16 -18.04
N HIS A 30 50.66 56.89 -18.64
CA HIS A 30 50.87 55.69 -19.46
C HIS A 30 50.73 54.38 -18.66
N LEU A 31 51.27 54.35 -17.43
CA LEU A 31 51.17 53.19 -16.54
C LEU A 31 49.73 52.96 -16.07
N GLU A 32 49.01 54.01 -15.70
CA GLU A 32 47.60 53.93 -15.31
C GLU A 32 46.73 53.38 -16.45
N GLN A 33 46.96 53.87 -17.68
CA GLN A 33 46.23 53.40 -18.84
C GLN A 33 46.53 51.92 -19.13
N LYS A 34 47.79 51.51 -19.01
CA LYS A 34 48.19 50.10 -19.16
C LYS A 34 47.52 49.21 -18.10
N PHE A 35 47.55 49.61 -16.83
CA PHE A 35 46.86 48.89 -15.75
C PHE A 35 45.35 48.78 -15.99
N LYS A 36 44.71 49.86 -16.43
CA LYS A 36 43.27 49.88 -16.73
C LYS A 36 42.91 48.92 -17.86
N THR A 37 43.73 48.82 -18.90
CA THR A 37 43.52 47.85 -19.99
C THR A 37 43.70 46.41 -19.53
N GLU A 38 44.69 46.15 -18.67
CA GLU A 38 44.99 44.81 -18.16
C GLU A 38 43.88 44.29 -17.22
N ILE A 39 43.37 45.16 -16.34
CA ILE A 39 42.23 44.83 -15.46
C ILE A 39 40.99 44.52 -16.29
N LYS A 40 40.66 45.34 -17.29
CA LYS A 40 39.51 45.08 -18.17
C LYS A 40 39.61 43.74 -18.87
N LYS A 41 40.78 43.43 -19.45
CA LYS A 41 41.03 42.15 -20.12
C LYS A 41 40.82 40.97 -19.16
N LYS A 42 41.33 41.08 -17.93
CA LYS A 42 41.24 40.00 -16.93
C LYS A 42 39.81 39.78 -16.44
N ILE A 43 39.00 40.83 -16.32
CA ILE A 43 37.57 40.73 -16.00
C ILE A 43 36.82 40.00 -17.13
N GLU A 44 37.14 40.30 -18.38
CA GLU A 44 36.50 39.69 -19.54
C GLU A 44 36.84 38.20 -19.65
N GLU A 45 38.10 37.82 -19.47
CA GLU A 45 38.54 36.42 -19.40
C GLU A 45 37.85 35.64 -18.26
N MET A 46 37.66 36.28 -17.10
CA MET A 46 37.00 35.66 -15.95
C MET A 46 35.50 35.44 -16.22
N ASN A 47 34.82 36.42 -16.81
CA ASN A 47 33.41 36.31 -17.22
C ASN A 47 33.20 35.25 -18.30
N GLN A 48 34.15 35.13 -19.24
CA GLN A 48 34.10 34.11 -20.28
C GLN A 48 34.25 32.70 -19.68
N LYS A 49 35.23 32.49 -18.79
CA LYS A 49 35.40 31.20 -18.09
C LYS A 49 34.19 30.82 -17.24
N GLN A 50 33.58 31.81 -16.57
CA GLN A 50 32.39 31.57 -15.76
C GLN A 50 31.17 31.20 -16.62
N SER A 51 30.99 31.85 -17.76
CA SER A 51 29.90 31.52 -18.69
C SER A 51 30.10 30.16 -19.38
N GLU A 52 31.34 29.78 -19.71
CA GLU A 52 31.68 28.43 -20.18
C GLU A 52 31.37 27.35 -19.12
N GLN A 53 31.75 27.57 -17.86
CA GLN A 53 31.42 26.64 -16.77
C GLN A 53 29.91 26.49 -16.57
N ILE A 54 29.15 27.59 -16.62
CA ILE A 54 27.68 27.54 -16.53
C ILE A 54 27.09 26.74 -17.70
N ASN A 55 27.57 26.96 -18.92
CA ASN A 55 27.10 26.24 -20.10
C ASN A 55 27.41 24.74 -20.02
N CYS A 56 28.60 24.36 -19.53
CA CYS A 56 28.95 22.96 -19.27
C CYS A 56 28.03 22.32 -18.21
N MET A 57 27.75 23.02 -17.10
CA MET A 57 26.82 22.52 -16.08
C MET A 57 25.39 22.38 -16.62
N ILE A 58 24.90 23.33 -17.41
CA ILE A 58 23.59 23.25 -18.06
C ILE A 58 23.55 22.05 -19.01
N HIS A 59 24.62 21.81 -19.77
CA HIS A 59 24.71 20.68 -20.68
C HIS A 59 24.71 19.33 -19.92
N GLU A 60 25.43 19.22 -18.80
CA GLU A 60 25.39 18.04 -17.93
C GLU A 60 24.01 17.82 -17.30
N ILE A 61 23.37 18.87 -16.80
CA ILE A 61 22.00 18.78 -16.25
C ILE A 61 21.01 18.31 -17.32
N ASN A 62 21.12 18.82 -18.54
CA ASN A 62 20.25 18.43 -19.65
C ASN A 62 20.56 17.01 -20.15
N LYS A 63 21.82 16.61 -20.19
CA LYS A 63 22.23 15.23 -20.50
C LYS A 63 21.69 14.25 -19.45
N ASN A 64 21.80 14.58 -18.17
CA ASN A 64 21.24 13.76 -17.09
C ASN A 64 19.71 13.73 -17.10
N LYS A 65 19.04 14.81 -17.52
CA LYS A 65 17.58 14.82 -17.77
C LYS A 65 17.15 13.94 -18.95
N LEU A 66 17.99 13.82 -19.99
CA LEU A 66 17.72 12.96 -21.14
C LEU A 66 18.03 11.48 -20.86
N GLU A 67 18.98 11.20 -19.95
CA GLU A 67 19.30 9.83 -19.49
C GLU A 67 18.30 9.31 -18.44
N ILE A 68 17.61 10.18 -17.69
CA ILE A 68 16.39 9.82 -16.96
C ILE A 68 15.23 9.82 -17.95
N ASN A 69 15.18 8.80 -18.80
CA ASN A 69 14.10 8.62 -19.76
C ASN A 69 12.79 8.32 -18.99
N PRO A 70 11.79 9.23 -18.91
CA PRO A 70 10.51 8.92 -18.26
C PRO A 70 9.79 7.75 -18.93
N MET A 71 10.13 7.41 -20.18
CA MET A 71 9.65 6.21 -20.86
C MET A 71 10.06 4.89 -20.18
N ASN A 72 11.20 4.83 -19.48
CA ASN A 72 11.62 3.59 -18.79
C ASN A 72 10.92 3.38 -17.45
N ILE A 73 10.43 4.45 -16.82
CA ILE A 73 9.60 4.36 -15.60
C ILE A 73 8.14 4.01 -15.98
N MET A 74 7.67 4.41 -17.17
CA MET A 74 6.33 4.06 -17.67
C MET A 74 6.18 2.60 -18.12
N ASN A 75 7.29 1.92 -18.42
CA ASN A 75 7.30 0.50 -18.81
C ASN A 75 7.55 -0.44 -17.62
N ASP A 76 7.18 0.00 -16.42
CA ASP A 76 7.33 -0.79 -15.22
C ASP A 76 6.25 -1.89 -15.16
N ASN A 77 6.68 -3.12 -15.39
CA ASN A 77 5.88 -4.34 -15.19
C ASN A 77 5.47 -4.57 -13.72
N SER A 78 5.72 -3.62 -12.82
CA SER A 78 5.22 -3.65 -11.45
C SER A 78 3.71 -3.86 -11.40
N GLN A 79 3.31 -4.66 -10.40
CA GLN A 79 1.91 -4.92 -10.13
C GLN A 79 1.18 -3.63 -9.79
N LYS A 80 0.17 -3.28 -10.60
CA LYS A 80 -0.71 -2.14 -10.34
C LYS A 80 -1.55 -2.39 -9.09
N PHE A 81 -1.84 -1.33 -8.36
CA PHE A 81 -2.76 -1.41 -7.22
C PHE A 81 -4.21 -1.40 -7.71
N ASP A 82 -4.96 -2.45 -7.41
CA ASP A 82 -6.35 -2.64 -7.88
C ASP A 82 -7.40 -2.24 -6.83
N GLY A 83 -6.95 -1.85 -5.64
CA GLY A 83 -7.79 -1.51 -4.50
C GLY A 83 -8.09 -2.66 -3.55
N TYR A 84 -7.50 -3.85 -3.77
CA TYR A 84 -7.68 -5.01 -2.89
C TYR A 84 -6.42 -5.25 -2.02
N PRO A 85 -6.45 -4.94 -0.71
CA PRO A 85 -5.27 -5.05 0.16
C PRO A 85 -4.66 -6.46 0.25
N ARG A 86 -5.45 -7.51 -0.02
CA ARG A 86 -5.00 -8.90 -0.01
C ARG A 86 -4.01 -9.23 -1.14
N LYS A 87 -4.13 -8.57 -2.30
CA LYS A 87 -3.24 -8.79 -3.45
C LYS A 87 -2.00 -7.93 -3.37
N LEU A 88 -2.18 -6.65 -3.05
CA LEU A 88 -1.11 -5.69 -2.84
C LEU A 88 -1.52 -4.76 -1.71
N HIS A 89 -0.79 -4.81 -0.59
CA HIS A 89 -1.14 -4.00 0.57
C HIS A 89 -0.90 -2.49 0.30
N PRO A 90 -1.82 -1.58 0.71
CA PRO A 90 -1.68 -0.14 0.46
C PRO A 90 -0.36 0.46 0.96
N LYS A 91 0.10 0.08 2.17
CA LYS A 91 1.41 0.50 2.70
C LYS A 91 2.58 0.10 1.80
N LYS A 92 2.54 -1.12 1.22
CA LYS A 92 3.60 -1.59 0.32
C LYS A 92 3.56 -0.81 -0.99
N PHE A 93 2.36 -0.67 -1.57
CA PHE A 93 2.15 0.12 -2.77
C PHE A 93 2.68 1.56 -2.62
N ILE A 94 2.33 2.27 -1.54
CA ILE A 94 2.79 3.64 -1.31
C ILE A 94 4.31 3.72 -1.19
N LYS A 95 4.95 2.78 -0.48
CA LYS A 95 6.41 2.73 -0.35
C LYS A 95 7.10 2.59 -1.71
N ASP A 96 6.59 1.68 -2.53
CA ASP A 96 7.14 1.41 -3.86
C ASP A 96 6.89 2.61 -4.80
N LEU A 97 5.70 3.21 -4.73
CA LEU A 97 5.32 4.39 -5.48
C LEU A 97 6.20 5.60 -5.15
N LYS A 98 6.41 5.90 -3.86
CA LYS A 98 7.28 7.01 -3.40
C LYS A 98 8.69 6.89 -3.94
N THR A 99 9.22 5.67 -4.02
CA THR A 99 10.56 5.40 -4.55
C THR A 99 10.64 5.79 -6.03
N LYS A 100 9.60 5.50 -6.81
CA LYS A 100 9.53 5.87 -8.24
C LYS A 100 9.28 7.37 -8.45
N LEU A 101 8.44 7.97 -7.62
CA LEU A 101 8.11 9.39 -7.69
C LEU A 101 9.26 10.31 -7.26
N LYS A 102 10.30 9.78 -6.61
CA LYS A 102 11.47 10.56 -6.13
C LYS A 102 12.11 11.44 -7.21
N TYR A 103 12.04 11.02 -8.47
CA TYR A 103 12.64 11.73 -9.61
C TYR A 103 11.68 12.66 -10.34
N ILE A 104 10.40 12.67 -9.96
CA ILE A 104 9.36 13.50 -10.57
C ILE A 104 9.13 14.71 -9.66
N LEU A 105 9.55 15.89 -10.10
CA LEU A 105 9.50 17.12 -9.28
C LEU A 105 8.12 17.79 -9.29
N ASN A 106 7.41 17.72 -10.40
CA ASN A 106 6.13 18.40 -10.61
C ASN A 106 4.96 17.51 -10.16
N TRP A 107 4.05 18.07 -9.36
CA TRP A 107 2.87 17.37 -8.87
C TRP A 107 1.95 16.86 -9.97
N GLU A 108 1.78 17.61 -11.07
CA GLU A 108 0.91 17.19 -12.16
C GLU A 108 1.46 15.95 -12.90
N ASP A 109 2.78 15.88 -13.03
CA ASP A 109 3.46 14.71 -13.56
C ASP A 109 3.39 13.53 -12.57
N GLN A 110 3.46 13.80 -11.26
CA GLN A 110 3.26 12.78 -10.23
C GLN A 110 1.82 12.23 -10.28
N LYS A 111 0.78 13.07 -10.41
CA LYS A 111 -0.61 12.64 -10.58
C LYS A 111 -0.77 11.75 -11.80
N SER A 112 -0.25 12.20 -12.93
CA SER A 112 -0.27 11.46 -14.19
C SER A 112 0.40 10.09 -14.02
N PHE A 113 1.54 10.04 -13.35
CA PHE A 113 2.21 8.78 -13.04
C PHE A 113 1.36 7.90 -12.11
N ILE A 114 0.82 8.45 -11.02
CA ILE A 114 -0.04 7.73 -10.07
C ILE A 114 -1.21 7.06 -10.80
N LYS A 115 -1.89 7.75 -11.72
CA LYS A 115 -2.97 7.18 -12.54
C LYS A 115 -2.54 5.91 -13.27
N THR A 116 -1.32 5.87 -13.82
CA THR A 116 -0.82 4.69 -14.54
C THR A 116 -0.58 3.48 -13.64
N GLN A 117 -0.30 3.72 -12.35
CA GLN A 117 0.02 2.70 -11.33
C GLN A 117 -1.23 2.15 -10.63
N LEU A 118 -2.40 2.77 -10.84
CA LEU A 118 -3.68 2.34 -10.30
C LEU A 118 -4.47 1.56 -11.35
N SER A 119 -5.36 0.68 -10.88
CA SER A 119 -6.27 -0.10 -11.71
C SER A 119 -7.61 -0.32 -11.00
N SER A 120 -8.64 -0.69 -11.76
CA SER A 120 -9.95 -1.08 -11.23
C SER A 120 -10.51 -0.07 -10.21
N SER A 121 -10.92 -0.54 -9.02
CA SER A 121 -11.54 0.29 -7.99
C SER A 121 -10.64 1.42 -7.48
N ALA A 122 -9.33 1.20 -7.42
CA ALA A 122 -8.39 2.24 -6.98
C ALA A 122 -8.24 3.35 -8.02
N PHE A 123 -8.28 3.02 -9.31
CA PHE A 123 -8.27 4.01 -10.38
C PHE A 123 -9.55 4.87 -10.37
N LEU A 124 -10.71 4.24 -10.25
CA LEU A 124 -11.99 4.94 -10.15
C LEU A 124 -12.04 5.86 -8.91
N TRP A 125 -11.56 5.35 -7.77
CA TRP A 125 -11.45 6.11 -6.53
C TRP A 125 -10.59 7.36 -6.70
N PHE A 126 -9.42 7.22 -7.34
CA PHE A 126 -8.49 8.33 -7.53
C PHE A 126 -9.07 9.39 -8.48
N ASN A 127 -9.60 8.98 -9.64
CA ASN A 127 -10.20 9.92 -10.60
C ASN A 127 -11.35 10.73 -9.98
N SER A 128 -12.15 10.14 -9.09
CA SER A 128 -13.25 10.86 -8.42
C SER A 128 -12.78 11.93 -7.42
N ARG A 129 -11.50 11.94 -7.04
CA ARG A 129 -10.95 12.79 -5.98
C ARG A 129 -9.72 13.57 -6.41
N GLU A 130 -9.30 13.45 -7.66
CA GLU A 130 -8.03 13.98 -8.15
C GLU A 130 -7.86 15.49 -7.93
N ASP A 131 -8.93 16.26 -8.13
CA ASP A 131 -8.94 17.71 -7.93
C ASP A 131 -8.78 18.08 -6.46
N ASN A 132 -9.20 17.20 -5.56
CA ASN A 132 -9.13 17.38 -4.11
C ASN A 132 -7.79 16.91 -3.54
N ILE A 133 -6.84 16.46 -4.35
CA ILE A 133 -5.53 15.97 -3.88
C ILE A 133 -4.45 16.90 -4.42
N THR A 134 -3.84 17.65 -3.51
CA THR A 134 -2.93 18.77 -3.82
C THR A 134 -1.46 18.40 -3.78
N ASN A 135 -1.10 17.28 -3.14
CA ASN A 135 0.26 16.79 -3.06
C ASN A 135 0.30 15.28 -2.73
N LEU A 136 1.51 14.72 -2.75
CA LEU A 136 1.75 13.30 -2.51
C LEU A 136 1.40 12.85 -1.07
N GLU A 137 1.58 13.71 -0.07
CA GLU A 137 1.27 13.40 1.32
C GLU A 137 -0.24 13.28 1.53
N GLU A 138 -1.01 14.17 0.92
CA GLU A 138 -2.47 14.13 0.95
C GLU A 138 -3.01 12.89 0.22
N PHE A 139 -2.39 12.53 -0.92
CA PHE A 139 -2.70 11.30 -1.64
C PHE A 139 -2.50 10.07 -0.73
N GLU A 140 -1.33 9.96 -0.09
CA GLU A 140 -1.01 8.85 0.80
C GLU A 140 -2.02 8.73 1.92
N LYS A 141 -2.32 9.84 2.61
CA LYS A 141 -3.28 9.86 3.71
C LYS A 141 -4.66 9.39 3.25
N LYS A 142 -5.19 9.99 2.18
CA LYS A 142 -6.53 9.65 1.66
C LYS A 142 -6.60 8.21 1.14
N LEU A 143 -5.54 7.72 0.50
CA LEU A 143 -5.47 6.34 0.01
C LEU A 143 -5.44 5.35 1.18
N MET A 144 -4.65 5.64 2.22
CA MET A 144 -4.60 4.84 3.44
C MET A 144 -5.93 4.84 4.16
N ASP A 145 -6.57 5.99 4.35
CA ASP A 145 -7.85 6.09 5.03
C ASP A 145 -8.93 5.29 4.28
N TYR A 146 -8.94 5.32 2.95
CA TYR A 146 -9.95 4.63 2.16
C TYR A 146 -9.70 3.12 2.08
N PHE A 147 -8.49 2.68 1.72
CA PHE A 147 -8.18 1.26 1.47
C PHE A 147 -7.63 0.51 2.69
N TRP A 148 -7.23 1.22 3.74
CA TRP A 148 -6.69 0.66 4.98
C TRP A 148 -7.12 1.41 6.25
N GLY A 149 -8.23 2.15 6.20
CA GLY A 149 -8.79 2.81 7.37
C GLY A 149 -9.42 1.84 8.37
N ASN A 150 -10.03 2.40 9.42
CA ASN A 150 -10.59 1.64 10.54
C ASN A 150 -11.50 0.48 10.14
N VAL A 151 -12.33 0.64 9.11
CA VAL A 151 -13.24 -0.41 8.64
C VAL A 151 -12.47 -1.63 8.14
N HIS A 152 -11.44 -1.41 7.31
CA HIS A 152 -10.60 -2.47 6.75
C HIS A 152 -9.75 -3.13 7.83
N GLN A 153 -9.17 -2.33 8.73
CA GLN A 153 -8.40 -2.86 9.85
C GLN A 153 -9.26 -3.68 10.81
N ASN A 154 -10.48 -3.23 11.14
CA ASN A 154 -11.39 -3.98 11.99
C ASN A 154 -11.86 -5.27 11.34
N LYS A 155 -12.10 -5.27 10.02
CA LYS A 155 -12.37 -6.50 9.27
C LYS A 155 -11.20 -7.47 9.34
N SER A 156 -9.98 -6.98 9.18
CA SER A 156 -8.77 -7.82 9.29
C SER A 156 -8.54 -8.33 10.72
N ARG A 157 -8.82 -7.53 11.76
CA ARG A 157 -8.82 -7.99 13.16
C ARG A 157 -9.84 -9.08 13.38
N HIS A 158 -11.06 -8.86 12.88
CA HIS A 158 -12.12 -9.83 13.04
C HIS A 158 -11.75 -11.16 12.38
N GLU A 159 -11.16 -11.08 11.18
CA GLU A 159 -10.64 -12.25 10.49
C GLU A 159 -9.50 -12.91 11.27
N LEU A 160 -8.60 -12.17 11.90
CA LEU A 160 -7.50 -12.74 12.72
C LEU A 160 -7.98 -13.43 14.00
N PHE A 161 -9.00 -12.89 14.68
CA PHE A 161 -9.44 -13.42 15.98
C PHE A 161 -10.52 -14.48 15.89
N TRP A 162 -11.42 -14.35 14.90
CA TRP A 162 -12.61 -15.20 14.77
C TRP A 162 -12.69 -15.87 13.39
N GLY A 163 -11.63 -15.77 12.59
CA GLY A 163 -11.54 -16.49 11.32
C GLY A 163 -11.54 -18.00 11.53
N LYS A 164 -11.94 -18.71 10.48
CA LYS A 164 -11.86 -20.16 10.42
C LYS A 164 -11.44 -20.58 9.02
N PHE A 165 -10.53 -21.55 8.96
CA PHE A 165 -10.18 -22.18 7.71
C PHE A 165 -11.35 -23.03 7.21
N ASP A 166 -11.64 -22.91 5.93
CA ASP A 166 -12.71 -23.65 5.25
C ASP A 166 -12.15 -24.34 4.01
N TYR A 167 -12.12 -25.67 4.02
CA TYR A 167 -11.61 -26.50 2.91
C TYR A 167 -12.39 -26.34 1.60
N THR A 168 -13.64 -25.87 1.65
CA THR A 168 -14.45 -25.67 0.44
C THR A 168 -14.13 -24.33 -0.25
N ARG A 169 -13.75 -23.32 0.54
CA ARG A 169 -13.46 -21.96 0.06
C ARG A 169 -11.98 -21.71 -0.15
N ASN A 170 -11.13 -22.38 0.60
CA ASN A 170 -9.68 -22.21 0.57
C ASN A 170 -9.03 -23.45 -0.03
N LYS A 171 -8.11 -23.23 -0.97
CA LYS A 171 -7.43 -24.33 -1.68
C LYS A 171 -6.31 -24.96 -0.88
N ASN A 172 -5.64 -24.17 -0.04
CA ASN A 172 -4.43 -24.55 0.67
C ASN A 172 -4.42 -23.86 2.06
N LEU A 173 -4.00 -24.59 3.10
CA LEU A 173 -3.82 -24.08 4.46
C LEU A 173 -2.80 -22.93 4.50
N CYS A 174 -1.69 -23.11 3.79
CA CYS A 174 -0.59 -22.15 3.72
C CYS A 174 -1.01 -20.83 3.07
N ASP A 175 -1.71 -20.90 1.95
CA ASP A 175 -2.19 -19.70 1.25
C ASP A 175 -3.15 -18.90 2.14
N TYR A 176 -4.04 -19.59 2.84
CA TYR A 176 -4.94 -18.94 3.80
C TYR A 176 -4.17 -18.30 4.96
N ALA A 177 -3.25 -19.04 5.58
CA ALA A 177 -2.41 -18.54 6.67
C ALA A 177 -1.64 -17.28 6.26
N MET A 178 -0.96 -17.32 5.10
CA MET A 178 -0.20 -16.18 4.60
C MET A 178 -1.07 -14.98 4.29
N ASN A 179 -2.27 -15.19 3.75
CA ASN A 179 -3.18 -14.09 3.47
C ASN A 179 -3.62 -13.37 4.75
N VAL A 180 -4.01 -14.13 5.79
CA VAL A 180 -4.41 -13.54 7.08
C VAL A 180 -3.21 -12.89 7.77
N TYR A 181 -2.05 -13.54 7.76
CA TYR A 181 -0.82 -13.00 8.35
C TYR A 181 -0.40 -11.69 7.67
N ASN A 182 -0.36 -11.65 6.33
CA ASN A 182 0.06 -10.48 5.57
C ASN A 182 -0.82 -9.25 5.83
N MET A 183 -2.10 -9.46 6.13
CA MET A 183 -3.02 -8.40 6.51
C MET A 183 -2.82 -7.98 7.98
N SER A 184 -2.62 -8.97 8.85
CA SER A 184 -2.50 -8.77 10.30
C SER A 184 -1.25 -8.01 10.72
N LYS A 185 -0.12 -8.21 10.03
CA LYS A 185 1.15 -7.51 10.31
C LYS A 185 1.08 -6.00 10.12
N HIS A 186 0.05 -5.50 9.43
CA HIS A 186 -0.12 -4.09 9.11
C HIS A 186 -1.21 -3.39 9.93
N LEU A 187 -1.80 -4.09 10.92
CA LEU A 187 -2.78 -3.56 11.85
C LEU A 187 -2.17 -2.50 12.79
N GLU A 188 -3.01 -1.55 13.23
CA GLU A 188 -2.62 -0.47 14.15
C GLU A 188 -3.56 -0.43 15.38
N PRO A 189 -3.12 -0.87 16.58
CA PRO A 189 -1.73 -1.13 16.97
C PRO A 189 -1.13 -2.40 16.37
N VAL A 190 0.19 -2.39 16.20
CA VAL A 190 0.95 -3.54 15.68
C VAL A 190 0.86 -4.69 16.65
N ILE A 191 0.45 -5.85 16.15
CA ILE A 191 0.36 -7.09 16.93
C ILE A 191 1.68 -7.87 16.74
N PRO A 192 2.34 -8.33 17.83
CA PRO A 192 3.53 -9.16 17.73
C PRO A 192 3.26 -10.43 16.92
N GLU A 193 4.25 -10.86 16.14
CA GLU A 193 4.15 -12.04 15.28
C GLU A 193 3.70 -13.30 16.05
N GLU A 194 4.30 -13.57 17.21
CA GLU A 194 3.90 -14.67 18.09
C GLU A 194 2.40 -14.65 18.43
N SER A 195 1.85 -13.46 18.68
CA SER A 195 0.43 -13.30 19.00
C SER A 195 -0.46 -13.52 17.77
N ILE A 196 0.00 -13.08 16.59
CA ILE A 196 -0.68 -13.34 15.31
C ILE A 196 -0.74 -14.86 15.07
N ILE A 197 0.39 -15.57 15.21
CA ILE A 197 0.48 -17.01 14.99
C ILE A 197 -0.42 -17.78 15.96
N LYS A 198 -0.43 -17.41 17.25
CA LYS A 198 -1.34 -18.01 18.25
C LYS A 198 -2.82 -17.79 17.94
N CYS A 199 -3.18 -16.64 17.36
CA CYS A 199 -4.56 -16.42 16.93
C CYS A 199 -4.89 -17.24 15.68
N LEU A 200 -3.96 -17.26 14.73
CA LEU A 200 -4.10 -17.94 13.45
C LEU A 200 -4.17 -19.47 13.60
N SER A 201 -3.47 -20.06 14.58
CA SER A 201 -3.51 -21.51 14.84
C SER A 201 -4.93 -22.01 15.17
N LYS A 202 -5.75 -21.17 15.83
CA LYS A 202 -7.15 -21.46 16.16
C LYS A 202 -8.03 -21.65 14.93
N HIS A 203 -7.64 -21.09 13.80
CA HIS A 203 -8.43 -21.17 12.56
C HIS A 203 -8.46 -22.59 12.00
N PHE A 204 -7.45 -23.40 12.30
CA PHE A 204 -7.27 -24.76 11.78
C PHE A 204 -7.76 -25.85 12.74
N GLY A 205 -8.28 -25.47 13.90
CA GLY A 205 -8.81 -26.39 14.91
C GLY A 205 -7.87 -26.62 16.09
N LYS A 206 -8.39 -27.36 17.08
CA LYS A 206 -7.75 -27.49 18.41
C LYS A 206 -6.45 -28.30 18.39
N GLU A 207 -6.32 -29.24 17.45
CA GLU A 207 -5.10 -30.04 17.30
C GLU A 207 -3.91 -29.17 16.88
N VAL A 208 -4.11 -28.33 15.87
CA VAL A 208 -3.10 -27.36 15.41
C VAL A 208 -2.79 -26.36 16.51
N GLU A 209 -3.81 -25.77 17.14
CA GLU A 209 -3.62 -24.83 18.27
C GLU A 209 -2.76 -25.43 19.38
N ASN A 210 -3.09 -26.64 19.83
CA ASN A 210 -2.35 -27.34 20.87
C ASN A 210 -0.88 -27.59 20.46
N HIS A 211 -0.63 -28.05 19.23
CA HIS A 211 0.73 -28.28 18.75
C HIS A 211 1.57 -27.00 18.76
N ILE A 212 1.01 -25.89 18.29
CA ILE A 212 1.68 -24.58 18.32
C ILE A 212 1.99 -24.14 19.75
N LEU A 213 1.04 -24.32 20.68
CA LEU A 213 1.21 -23.94 22.09
C LEU A 213 2.23 -24.81 22.81
N TYR A 214 2.19 -26.13 22.64
CA TYR A 214 3.11 -27.06 23.32
C TYR A 214 4.54 -26.94 22.82
N ASN A 215 4.72 -26.76 21.51
CA ASN A 215 6.04 -26.63 20.90
C ASN A 215 6.55 -25.19 20.86
N GLN A 216 5.79 -24.24 21.42
CA GLN A 216 6.14 -22.82 21.50
C GLN A 216 6.51 -22.21 20.13
N ILE A 217 5.79 -22.60 19.08
CA ILE A 217 6.03 -22.10 17.73
C ILE A 217 5.62 -20.62 17.69
N ASN A 218 6.62 -19.74 17.55
CA ASN A 218 6.46 -18.28 17.59
C ASN A 218 6.95 -17.58 16.31
N ASN A 219 7.37 -18.35 15.30
CA ASN A 219 7.88 -17.88 14.02
C ASN A 219 6.97 -18.37 12.88
N LEU A 220 6.68 -17.47 11.92
CA LEU A 220 5.83 -17.77 10.78
C LEU A 220 6.37 -18.93 9.93
N ASP A 221 7.67 -18.97 9.67
CA ASP A 221 8.29 -19.97 8.79
C ASP A 221 8.08 -21.38 9.35
N VAL A 222 8.35 -21.57 10.65
CA VAL A 222 8.13 -22.84 11.36
C VAL A 222 6.65 -23.21 11.41
N PHE A 223 5.77 -22.22 11.58
CA PHE A 223 4.32 -22.44 11.54
C PHE A 223 3.87 -22.93 10.15
N MET A 224 4.40 -22.33 9.09
CA MET A 224 4.10 -22.69 7.70
C MET A 224 4.62 -24.09 7.34
N GLU A 225 5.83 -24.45 7.78
CA GLU A 225 6.37 -25.81 7.63
C GLU A 225 5.45 -26.86 8.26
N TYR A 226 4.93 -26.59 9.46
CA TYR A 226 3.98 -27.49 10.12
C TYR A 226 2.65 -27.62 9.36
N LEU A 227 2.11 -26.51 8.84
CA LEU A 227 0.90 -26.55 8.01
C LEU A 227 1.11 -27.35 6.72
N LEU A 228 2.28 -27.24 6.08
CA LEU A 228 2.64 -28.04 4.90
C LEU A 228 2.70 -29.54 5.23
N GLU A 229 3.28 -29.91 6.38
CA GLU A 229 3.34 -31.30 6.84
C GLU A 229 1.93 -31.89 7.02
N ILE A 230 1.04 -31.17 7.71
CA ILE A 230 -0.35 -31.60 7.90
C ILE A 230 -1.07 -31.73 6.55
N GLU A 231 -0.91 -30.76 5.65
CA GLU A 231 -1.54 -30.81 4.34
C GLU A 231 -1.05 -32.01 3.51
N GLY A 232 0.24 -32.33 3.57
CA GLY A 232 0.82 -33.53 2.97
C GLY A 232 0.19 -34.81 3.51
N ASN A 233 0.05 -34.91 4.83
CA ASN A 233 -0.56 -36.06 5.51
C ASN A 233 -2.06 -36.23 5.20
N LEU A 234 -2.81 -35.12 5.06
CA LEU A 234 -4.22 -35.15 4.66
C LEU A 234 -4.40 -35.65 3.21
N ARG A 235 -3.51 -35.23 2.30
CA ARG A 235 -3.55 -35.66 0.89
C ARG A 235 -3.18 -37.14 0.73
N THR A 236 -2.22 -37.65 1.51
CA THR A 236 -1.82 -39.07 1.46
C THR A 236 -2.84 -40.00 2.12
N ASN A 237 -3.47 -39.59 3.22
CA ASN A 237 -4.47 -40.40 3.92
C ASN A 237 -5.81 -40.50 3.14
N ASN A 238 -6.24 -39.45 2.45
CA ASN A 238 -7.43 -39.50 1.59
C ASN A 238 -7.25 -40.41 0.35
N TRP A 239 -6.01 -40.70 -0.05
CA TRP A 239 -5.72 -41.63 -1.14
C TRP A 239 -5.75 -43.10 -0.69
N ARG A 240 -5.56 -43.38 0.61
CA ARG A 240 -5.62 -44.74 1.17
C ARG A 240 -7.04 -45.17 1.58
N GLY A 241 -7.94 -44.22 1.89
CA GLY A 241 -9.29 -44.52 2.37
C GLY A 241 -10.32 -45.00 1.33
N ASN A 242 -10.01 -44.97 0.03
CA ASN A 242 -10.97 -45.32 -1.03
C ASN A 242 -10.79 -46.71 -1.66
N ASN A 243 -9.79 -47.50 -1.24
CA ASN A 243 -9.59 -48.85 -1.76
C ASN A 243 -10.10 -49.98 -0.84
N ASP A 244 -10.49 -49.67 0.41
CA ASP A 244 -10.86 -50.71 1.39
C ASP A 244 -12.38 -50.92 1.55
N PHE A 245 -13.22 -50.27 0.73
CA PHE A 245 -14.68 -50.37 0.81
C PHE A 245 -15.35 -51.25 -0.27
N HIS A 246 -14.58 -52.08 -0.99
CA HIS A 246 -15.15 -53.00 -2.00
C HIS A 246 -15.07 -54.51 -1.70
N ASP A 247 -14.50 -54.91 -0.56
CA ASP A 247 -14.28 -56.34 -0.25
C ASP A 247 -15.21 -56.96 0.80
N ASN A 248 -16.29 -56.27 1.22
CA ASN A 248 -17.16 -56.78 2.29
C ASN A 248 -18.65 -56.94 1.95
N TYR A 249 -18.99 -57.14 0.66
CA TYR A 249 -20.35 -57.54 0.25
C TYR A 249 -20.48 -58.99 -0.22
N ASN A 250 -19.45 -59.83 -0.05
CA ASN A 250 -19.47 -61.21 -0.59
C ASN A 250 -19.06 -62.31 0.40
N ARG A 251 -19.32 -62.14 1.71
CA ARG A 251 -19.02 -63.16 2.74
C ARG A 251 -20.19 -63.63 3.61
N ASN A 252 -21.45 -63.30 3.30
CA ASN A 252 -22.61 -63.76 4.09
C ASN A 252 -23.61 -64.66 3.34
N ASN A 253 -23.22 -65.29 2.22
CA ASN A 253 -24.09 -66.25 1.49
C ASN A 253 -23.69 -67.73 1.68
N LYS A 254 -23.26 -68.11 2.89
CA LYS A 254 -23.27 -69.50 3.35
C LYS A 254 -24.07 -69.54 4.63
N TYR A 255 -24.99 -70.50 4.74
CA TYR A 255 -25.95 -70.72 5.83
C TYR A 255 -27.21 -69.86 5.78
N ILE A 256 -28.16 -70.25 4.93
CA ILE A 256 -29.61 -70.37 5.22
C ILE A 256 -30.25 -70.85 3.91
N ASN A 257 -30.25 -72.17 3.70
CA ASN A 257 -31.14 -72.79 2.71
C ASN A 257 -31.33 -74.27 3.05
N GLN A 258 -32.19 -74.54 4.04
CA GLN A 258 -32.80 -75.84 4.27
C GLN A 258 -34.03 -75.66 5.18
N ASN A 259 -35.09 -75.06 4.63
CA ASN A 259 -36.45 -75.44 4.99
C ASN A 259 -37.46 -74.93 3.96
N ARG A 260 -37.67 -75.72 2.90
CA ARG A 260 -38.87 -75.66 2.07
C ARG A 260 -39.84 -76.72 2.58
N GLY A 261 -40.97 -76.27 3.13
CA GLY A 261 -42.10 -77.11 3.49
C GLY A 261 -43.40 -76.33 3.30
N TYR A 262 -44.00 -76.51 2.12
CA TYR A 262 -45.31 -76.01 1.72
C TYR A 262 -46.44 -76.50 2.65
N ASN A 263 -47.38 -75.64 3.05
CA ASN A 263 -48.80 -75.73 2.64
C ASN A 263 -49.77 -74.75 3.35
N ASN A 264 -50.70 -74.27 2.51
CA ASN A 264 -52.12 -73.93 2.74
C ASN A 264 -52.58 -72.61 3.41
N ARG A 265 -52.99 -71.69 2.53
CA ARG A 265 -54.33 -71.06 2.40
C ARG A 265 -55.22 -70.95 3.66
N ARG A 266 -55.58 -69.71 4.04
CA ARG A 266 -56.98 -69.31 4.30
C ARG A 266 -57.18 -67.79 4.42
N TYR A 267 -58.00 -67.26 3.50
CA TYR A 267 -58.97 -66.15 3.60
C TYR A 267 -58.74 -64.93 4.52
N GLY A 268 -58.91 -63.74 3.94
CA GLY A 268 -59.82 -62.73 4.53
C GLY A 268 -59.39 -61.26 4.51
N ASN A 269 -59.88 -60.53 3.50
CA ASN A 269 -60.44 -59.16 3.50
C ASN A 269 -59.72 -57.94 4.14
N ASN A 270 -59.57 -56.93 3.28
CA ASN A 270 -59.91 -55.50 3.41
C ASN A 270 -59.37 -54.70 4.61
N ASN A 271 -58.53 -53.69 4.31
CA ASN A 271 -58.93 -52.27 4.40
C ASN A 271 -57.86 -51.37 3.76
N TYR A 272 -58.26 -50.70 2.68
CA TYR A 272 -57.73 -49.39 2.31
C TYR A 272 -58.33 -48.37 3.30
N GLU A 273 -57.51 -47.58 3.98
CA GLU A 273 -57.72 -46.14 4.19
C GLU A 273 -56.72 -45.55 5.21
N GLN A 274 -56.22 -44.37 4.87
CA GLN A 274 -55.52 -43.39 5.73
C GLN A 274 -54.07 -43.69 6.15
N GLY A 275 -53.12 -43.04 5.47
CA GLY A 275 -51.75 -42.96 5.97
C GLY A 275 -50.72 -42.21 5.14
N THR A 276 -51.09 -41.33 4.19
CA THR A 276 -50.09 -40.62 3.36
C THR A 276 -50.49 -39.19 3.03
N LEU A 277 -50.73 -38.34 4.03
CA LEU A 277 -50.90 -36.89 3.78
C LEU A 277 -50.39 -35.96 4.90
N ARG A 278 -49.57 -36.43 5.87
CA ARG A 278 -49.11 -35.61 7.01
C ARG A 278 -47.63 -35.21 7.03
N ASN A 279 -46.85 -35.57 6.00
CA ASN A 279 -45.40 -35.26 5.94
C ASN A 279 -45.00 -34.28 4.82
N GLN A 280 -45.95 -33.61 4.15
CA GLN A 280 -45.64 -32.59 3.13
C GLN A 280 -46.04 -31.15 3.51
N GLU A 281 -46.79 -30.94 4.59
CA GLU A 281 -47.17 -29.58 5.04
C GLU A 281 -46.18 -28.97 6.05
N GLN A 282 -45.50 -29.78 6.88
CA GLN A 282 -44.46 -29.26 7.80
C GLN A 282 -43.20 -28.76 7.07
N SER A 283 -42.94 -29.22 5.85
CA SER A 283 -41.78 -28.80 5.05
C SER A 283 -41.98 -27.44 4.37
N LYS A 284 -43.22 -26.94 4.30
CA LYS A 284 -43.54 -25.62 3.73
C LYS A 284 -43.63 -24.51 4.78
N GLU A 285 -43.98 -24.81 6.03
CA GLU A 285 -43.98 -23.80 7.11
C GLU A 285 -42.57 -23.40 7.56
N ILE A 286 -41.62 -24.33 7.62
CA ILE A 286 -40.23 -24.05 8.04
C ILE A 286 -39.47 -23.21 7.01
N SER A 287 -39.87 -23.24 5.73
CA SER A 287 -39.24 -22.44 4.66
C SER A 287 -39.82 -21.01 4.55
N MET A 288 -41.04 -20.76 5.03
CA MET A 288 -41.61 -19.41 5.06
C MET A 288 -41.18 -18.60 6.30
N GLU A 289 -40.97 -19.25 7.46
CA GLU A 289 -40.56 -18.53 8.68
C GLU A 289 -39.10 -18.03 8.64
N ASN A 290 -38.24 -18.66 7.83
CA ASN A 290 -36.84 -18.24 7.66
C ASN A 290 -36.67 -17.08 6.67
N ASN A 291 -37.61 -16.87 5.75
CA ASN A 291 -37.56 -15.73 4.82
C ASN A 291 -38.03 -14.43 5.48
N GLN A 292 -39.05 -14.47 6.36
CA GLN A 292 -39.54 -13.29 7.07
C GLN A 292 -38.55 -12.74 8.12
N LYS A 293 -37.74 -13.59 8.75
CA LYS A 293 -36.66 -13.14 9.68
C LYS A 293 -35.45 -12.52 8.96
N SER A 294 -35.30 -12.73 7.64
CA SER A 294 -34.22 -12.13 6.85
C SER A 294 -34.55 -10.72 6.33
N GLU A 295 -35.83 -10.45 6.08
CA GLU A 295 -36.29 -9.13 5.61
C GLU A 295 -36.39 -8.11 6.74
N GLY A 296 -36.81 -8.51 7.95
CA GLY A 296 -36.86 -7.61 9.11
C GLY A 296 -35.50 -7.03 9.52
N LYS A 297 -34.39 -7.74 9.25
CA LYS A 297 -33.03 -7.24 9.52
C LYS A 297 -32.50 -6.26 8.46
N ARG A 298 -33.08 -6.24 7.26
CA ARG A 298 -32.71 -5.27 6.21
C ARG A 298 -33.33 -3.89 6.43
N TYR A 299 -34.52 -3.81 7.05
CA TYR A 299 -35.17 -2.52 7.33
C TYR A 299 -34.64 -1.81 8.59
N LEU A 300 -34.15 -2.55 9.59
CA LEU A 300 -33.51 -1.96 10.78
C LEU A 300 -32.15 -1.29 10.47
N ASN A 301 -31.42 -1.75 9.46
CA ASN A 301 -30.15 -1.14 9.04
C ASN A 301 -30.32 0.10 8.14
N MET A 302 -31.50 0.31 7.54
CA MET A 302 -31.79 1.55 6.80
C MET A 302 -32.31 2.67 7.72
N ALA A 303 -33.05 2.34 8.79
CA ALA A 303 -33.53 3.33 9.75
C ALA A 303 -32.39 3.98 10.58
N CYS A 304 -31.36 3.21 10.93
CA CYS A 304 -30.20 3.72 11.68
C CYS A 304 -29.26 4.63 10.83
N GLN A 305 -29.41 4.59 9.49
CA GLN A 305 -28.65 5.46 8.59
C GLN A 305 -29.37 6.80 8.29
N GLN A 306 -30.71 6.86 8.44
CA GLN A 306 -31.50 8.07 8.19
C GLN A 306 -31.65 8.98 9.42
N GLU A 307 -31.46 8.48 10.64
CA GLU A 307 -31.52 9.30 11.86
C GLU A 307 -30.23 10.06 12.20
N MET A 308 -29.12 9.80 11.50
CA MET A 308 -27.86 10.55 11.71
C MET A 308 -27.72 11.81 10.85
N ASP A 309 -28.61 12.04 9.89
CA ASP A 309 -28.58 13.22 9.00
C ASP A 309 -29.46 14.39 9.49
N PHE A 310 -30.07 14.30 10.69
CA PHE A 310 -30.97 15.33 11.23
C PHE A 310 -30.53 16.03 12.53
N GLN A 311 -29.27 15.88 12.96
CA GLN A 311 -28.72 16.66 14.06
C GLN A 311 -27.32 17.22 13.77
N GLN A 312 -27.28 18.27 12.95
CA GLN A 312 -26.29 19.33 13.16
C GLN A 312 -26.99 20.54 13.76
N PRO A 313 -26.58 21.01 14.96
CA PRO A 313 -26.73 22.40 15.33
C PRO A 313 -25.48 23.15 14.87
N SER A 314 -25.71 24.08 13.96
CA SER A 314 -24.86 25.24 13.71
C SER A 314 -24.54 25.99 15.00
N THR A 315 -23.27 26.15 15.34
CA THR A 315 -22.83 27.21 16.25
C THR A 315 -21.70 28.00 15.61
N SER A 316 -22.09 29.10 14.98
CA SER A 316 -21.21 30.23 14.73
C SER A 316 -21.36 31.23 15.88
N LYS A 317 -20.26 31.91 16.19
CA LYS A 317 -20.13 33.15 16.99
C LYS A 317 -20.21 33.01 18.52
N GLN A 318 -19.07 33.23 19.18
CA GLN A 318 -18.82 34.31 20.17
C GLN A 318 -17.51 34.04 20.94
N SER A 319 -16.48 34.88 20.74
CA SER A 319 -15.64 35.39 21.85
C SER A 319 -14.70 36.49 21.33
N GLU A 320 -15.20 37.72 21.34
CA GLU A 320 -14.38 38.91 21.48
C GLU A 320 -14.51 39.41 22.93
N MET A 321 -13.41 39.99 23.42
CA MET A 321 -13.28 40.89 24.58
C MET A 321 -13.42 40.32 26.00
N THR A 322 -12.28 40.27 26.70
CA THR A 322 -11.92 40.92 27.99
C THR A 322 -10.72 40.15 28.57
N GLN A 323 -9.69 40.73 29.20
CA GLN A 323 -9.41 42.07 29.69
C GLN A 323 -7.90 42.18 29.97
N ASN A 324 -7.35 43.39 29.80
CA ASN A 324 -6.14 43.83 30.46
C ASN A 324 -6.31 43.76 31.98
N PHE A 325 -5.31 43.24 32.70
CA PHE A 325 -4.73 43.82 33.91
C PHE A 325 -3.33 43.25 34.14
#